data_AF-A0A0D0DGY5-F1
#
_entry.id   AF-A0A0D0DGY5-F1
#
_cell.length_a   1.000
_cell.length_b   1.000
_cell.length_c   1.000
_cell.angle_alpha   90.00
_cell.angle_beta   90.00
_cell.angle_gamma   90.00
#
_symmetry.space_group_name_H-M   'P 1'
#
loop_
_entity.id
_entity.type
_entity.pdbx_description
1 polymer ?
#
loop_
_entity_poly.entity_id
_entity_poly.type
_entity_poly.pdbx_seq_one_letter_code
_entity_poly.pdbx_strand_id
1 'polypeptide(L)'
;NHDIFLPCAPVEKITHGLPSVTKQHILGTVHIEEASYKGNDQLIMEWFKQLNLHTKDERKHTGLERIIIWVGNQLMVERLCGLFKYRAQDHTSFDQLDWLVVVFGWFHLMMAFANSMHKQYLGTNARRGLMHAFTVLERKGLHTVQTRGPFHQQLHDTIYHVTEACIRDCWRVVSWTESLADLRQKKPEDLYKLAAEIIDQLASSSAVEQMDLQPEQECDDIFWQVVLWNHDALHYVDLNEAIRNGDVGIME
;
A
#
# COMPACT_ATOMS: atom_id res chain seq x y z
N ASN A 1 -26.19 16.11 -1.57
CA ASN A 1 -25.59 15.08 -0.70
C ASN A 1 -26.70 14.24 -0.15
N HIS A 2 -26.82 13.02 -0.66
CA HIS A 2 -27.76 12.01 -0.17
C HIS A 2 -27.01 11.09 0.78
N ASP A 3 -27.63 10.66 1.88
CA ASP A 3 -26.95 9.92 2.95
C ASP A 3 -26.32 8.60 2.47
N ILE A 4 -26.86 8.00 1.41
CA ILE A 4 -26.32 6.81 0.73
C ILE A 4 -24.89 6.99 0.19
N PHE A 5 -24.45 8.23 -0.10
CA PHE A 5 -23.11 8.51 -0.60
C PHE A 5 -22.17 9.01 0.49
N LEU A 6 -22.58 8.95 1.76
CA LEU A 6 -21.65 9.19 2.85
C LEU A 6 -20.57 8.10 2.82
N PRO A 7 -19.30 8.48 3.04
CA PRO A 7 -18.24 7.48 3.15
C PRO A 7 -18.57 6.51 4.27
N CYS A 8 -18.17 5.25 4.09
CA CYS A 8 -18.29 4.25 5.14
C CYS A 8 -17.64 4.76 6.43
N ALA A 9 -18.23 4.39 7.57
CA ALA A 9 -17.59 4.62 8.86
C ALA A 9 -16.23 3.92 8.85
N PRO A 10 -15.17 4.58 9.37
CA PRO A 10 -13.88 3.94 9.46
C PRO A 10 -13.95 2.70 10.36
N VAL A 11 -13.11 1.71 10.08
CA VAL A 11 -13.06 0.47 10.86
C VAL A 11 -12.34 0.74 12.18
N GLU A 12 -11.11 1.22 12.11
CA GLU A 12 -10.31 1.62 13.28
C GLU A 12 -9.41 2.81 12.95
N LYS A 13 -9.97 4.02 13.09
CA LYS A 13 -9.24 5.26 12.79
C LYS A 13 -8.39 5.74 13.95
N ILE A 14 -7.11 6.00 13.69
CA ILE A 14 -6.24 6.64 14.68
C ILE A 14 -6.70 8.06 15.00
N THR A 15 -6.43 8.48 16.23
CA THR A 15 -6.73 9.84 16.66
C THR A 15 -5.89 10.84 15.86
N HIS A 16 -6.55 11.85 15.26
CA HIS A 16 -5.92 12.86 14.43
C HIS A 16 -6.35 14.27 14.85
N GLY A 17 -5.56 15.28 14.47
CA GLY A 17 -5.82 16.69 14.76
C GLY A 17 -4.68 17.37 15.50
N LEU A 18 -4.92 18.62 15.95
CA LEU A 18 -3.97 19.45 16.71
C LEU A 18 -3.25 18.73 17.87
N PRO A 19 -3.92 17.92 18.72
CA PRO A 19 -3.24 17.23 19.82
C PRO A 19 -2.33 16.07 19.36
N SER A 20 -2.49 15.59 18.12
CA SER A 20 -1.79 14.42 17.57
C SER A 20 -0.83 14.79 16.43
N VAL A 21 -0.37 16.05 16.37
CA VAL A 21 0.55 16.49 15.32
C VAL A 21 1.92 15.85 15.50
N THR A 22 2.33 15.05 14.53
CA THR A 22 3.66 14.45 14.48
C THR A 22 4.74 15.52 14.32
N LYS A 23 5.69 15.57 15.25
CA LYS A 23 6.92 16.37 15.10
C LYS A 23 7.97 15.54 14.40
N GLN A 24 8.43 16.01 13.25
CA GLN A 24 9.45 15.34 12.46
C GLN A 24 10.81 15.96 12.74
N HIS A 25 11.80 15.11 13.05
CA HIS A 25 13.18 15.49 13.23
C HIS A 25 14.02 14.67 12.25
N ILE A 26 14.76 15.37 11.38
CA ILE A 26 15.60 14.72 10.38
C ILE A 26 16.95 14.41 11.02
N LEU A 27 17.31 13.14 11.04
CA LEU A 27 18.63 12.68 11.47
C LEU A 27 19.67 12.89 10.35
N GLY A 28 20.93 13.06 10.74
CA GLY A 28 22.06 13.15 9.82
C GLY A 28 22.35 11.80 9.15
N THR A 29 22.75 11.85 7.88
CA THR A 29 23.14 10.65 7.13
C THR A 29 24.50 10.13 7.59
N VAL A 30 24.71 8.81 7.48
CA VAL A 30 25.98 8.16 7.88
C VAL A 30 26.39 7.10 6.87
N HIS A 31 27.69 6.84 6.78
CA HIS A 31 28.27 5.83 5.90
C HIS A 31 28.39 4.48 6.61
N ILE A 32 27.28 3.97 7.14
CA ILE A 32 27.19 2.66 7.78
C ILE A 32 26.31 1.77 6.90
N GLU A 33 26.83 0.62 6.51
CA GLU A 33 26.11 -0.31 5.66
C GLU A 33 25.11 -1.12 6.50
N GLU A 34 23.82 -0.98 6.20
CA GLU A 34 22.72 -1.68 6.87
C GLU A 34 22.65 -3.19 6.52
N ALA A 35 23.56 -3.69 5.66
CA ALA A 35 23.49 -5.03 5.07
C ALA A 35 23.73 -6.20 6.06
N SER A 36 24.21 -5.92 7.27
CA SER A 36 24.61 -6.94 8.25
C SER A 36 24.06 -6.66 9.65
N TYR A 37 24.00 -7.66 10.52
CA TYR A 37 23.64 -7.47 11.94
C TYR A 37 24.57 -6.46 12.63
N LYS A 38 25.88 -6.54 12.36
CA LYS A 38 26.85 -5.59 12.89
C LYS A 38 26.57 -4.16 12.42
N GLY A 39 26.20 -4.00 11.15
CA GLY A 39 25.82 -2.69 10.60
C GLY A 39 24.55 -2.13 11.24
N ASN A 40 23.53 -2.97 11.45
CA ASN A 40 22.29 -2.55 12.13
C ASN A 40 22.55 -2.15 13.58
N ASP A 41 23.38 -2.91 14.30
CA ASP A 41 23.78 -2.55 15.66
C ASP A 41 24.52 -1.20 15.73
N GLN A 42 25.44 -0.96 14.79
CA GLN A 42 26.13 0.32 14.67
C GLN A 42 25.15 1.47 14.38
N LEU A 43 24.14 1.25 13.54
CA LEU A 43 23.09 2.23 13.24
C LEU A 43 22.23 2.54 14.46
N ILE A 44 21.82 1.53 15.24
CA ILE A 44 21.10 1.73 16.51
C ILE A 44 21.89 2.70 17.40
N MET A 45 23.17 2.43 17.59
CA MET A 45 23.99 3.27 18.46
C MET A 45 24.22 4.68 17.91
N GLU A 46 24.31 4.83 16.59
CA GLU A 46 24.47 6.12 15.94
C GLU A 46 23.19 6.97 16.05
N TRP A 47 22.00 6.39 15.88
CA TRP A 47 20.74 7.12 16.08
C TRP A 47 20.56 7.53 17.54
N PHE A 48 20.90 6.66 18.48
CA PHE A 48 20.94 7.01 19.90
C PHE A 48 21.89 8.16 20.18
N LYS A 49 23.02 8.24 19.48
CA LYS A 49 23.96 9.35 19.61
C LYS A 49 23.34 10.65 19.11
N GLN A 50 22.78 10.65 17.90
CA GLN A 50 22.17 11.85 17.31
C GLN A 50 20.93 12.34 18.09
N LEU A 51 20.19 11.43 18.71
CA LEU A 51 19.06 11.72 19.58
C LEU A 51 19.45 12.03 21.03
N ASN A 52 20.75 12.03 21.37
CA ASN A 52 21.28 12.21 22.72
C ASN A 52 20.82 11.15 23.76
N LEU A 53 20.46 9.95 23.31
CA LEU A 53 20.02 8.82 24.14
C LEU A 53 21.16 7.83 24.47
N HIS A 54 22.39 8.12 24.04
CA HIS A 54 23.52 7.18 24.09
C HIS A 54 24.22 7.07 25.44
N THR A 55 23.95 7.96 26.41
CA THR A 55 24.60 7.97 27.73
C THR A 55 24.18 6.74 28.55
N LYS A 56 24.96 6.39 29.58
CA LYS A 56 24.66 5.22 30.42
C LYS A 56 23.27 5.33 31.08
N ASP A 57 22.95 6.51 31.59
CA ASP A 57 21.67 6.76 32.26
C ASP A 57 20.52 6.71 31.27
N GLU A 58 20.69 7.29 30.08
CA GLU A 58 19.69 7.24 29.01
C GLU A 58 19.44 5.83 28.48
N ARG A 59 20.48 5.00 28.34
CA ARG A 59 20.31 3.58 27.96
C ARG A 59 19.58 2.80 29.03
N LYS A 60 19.93 3.01 30.30
CA LYS A 60 19.24 2.36 31.43
C LYS A 60 17.76 2.76 31.44
N HIS A 61 17.47 4.04 31.32
CA HIS A 61 16.09 4.52 31.29
C HIS A 61 15.35 4.03 30.03
N THR A 62 16.02 3.94 28.88
CA THR A 62 15.44 3.35 27.67
C THR A 62 15.06 1.90 27.87
N GLY A 63 15.97 1.07 28.39
CA GLY A 63 15.71 -0.35 28.61
C GLY A 63 14.66 -0.65 29.69
N LEU A 64 14.29 0.32 30.52
CA LEU A 64 13.32 0.12 31.62
C LEU A 64 11.97 0.79 31.37
N GLU A 65 11.95 1.93 30.67
CA GLU A 65 10.78 2.83 30.67
C GLU A 65 10.37 3.31 29.27
N ARG A 66 11.13 3.00 28.21
CA ARG A 66 10.82 3.47 26.86
C ARG A 66 10.45 2.34 25.92
N ILE A 67 9.57 2.67 24.99
CA ILE A 67 9.30 1.88 23.80
C ILE A 67 9.64 2.77 22.60
N ILE A 68 10.47 2.26 21.70
CA ILE A 68 10.82 2.93 20.45
C ILE A 68 10.27 2.09 19.30
N ILE A 69 9.33 2.68 18.56
CA ILE A 69 8.79 2.09 17.35
C ILE A 69 9.76 2.39 16.21
N TRP A 70 10.24 1.35 15.54
CA TRP A 70 11.18 1.45 14.45
C TRP A 70 10.55 0.97 13.16
N VAL A 71 10.30 1.90 12.25
CA VAL A 71 9.59 1.66 10.98
C VAL A 71 10.58 1.64 9.82
N GLY A 72 10.44 0.67 8.92
CA GLY A 72 11.23 0.67 7.68
C GLY A 72 10.92 -0.52 6.76
N ASN A 73 11.85 -0.81 5.85
CA ASN A 73 11.65 -1.87 4.86
C ASN A 73 11.75 -3.28 5.45
N GLN A 74 11.29 -4.29 4.70
CA GLN A 74 11.25 -5.69 5.11
C GLN A 74 12.60 -6.22 5.59
N LEU A 75 13.67 -5.86 4.88
CA LEU A 75 15.01 -6.37 5.16
C LEU A 75 15.57 -5.80 6.48
N MET A 76 15.28 -4.54 6.78
CA MET A 76 15.58 -3.93 8.08
C MET A 76 14.79 -4.64 9.18
N VAL A 77 13.49 -4.88 8.97
CA VAL A 77 12.62 -5.55 9.95
C VAL A 77 13.16 -6.94 10.31
N GLU A 78 13.43 -7.76 9.30
CA GLU A 78 14.00 -9.10 9.47
C GLU A 78 15.33 -9.08 10.24
N ARG A 79 16.18 -8.09 9.93
CA ARG A 79 17.50 -7.96 10.58
C ARG A 79 17.40 -7.55 12.04
N LEU A 80 16.53 -6.59 12.38
CA LEU A 80 16.33 -6.18 13.77
C LEU A 80 15.66 -7.28 14.60
N CYS A 81 14.68 -8.00 14.04
CA CYS A 81 14.11 -9.18 14.69
C CYS A 81 15.16 -10.29 14.90
N GLY A 82 16.05 -10.50 13.92
CA GLY A 82 17.18 -11.41 14.05
C GLY A 82 18.15 -10.99 15.15
N LEU A 83 18.46 -9.69 15.24
CA LEU A 83 19.33 -9.12 16.27
C LEU A 83 18.74 -9.27 17.67
N PHE A 84 17.44 -9.00 17.84
CA PHE A 84 16.70 -9.26 19.08
C PHE A 84 16.85 -10.72 19.53
N LYS A 85 16.62 -11.68 18.61
CA LYS A 85 16.79 -13.12 18.91
C LYS A 85 18.23 -13.47 19.29
N TYR A 86 19.20 -12.88 18.59
CA TYR A 86 20.62 -13.10 18.86
C TYR A 86 21.03 -12.58 20.26
N ARG A 87 20.39 -11.50 20.73
CA ARG A 87 20.67 -10.83 22.00
C ARG A 87 19.80 -11.26 23.16
N ALA A 88 18.91 -12.23 22.97
CA ALA A 88 17.96 -12.67 23.99
C ALA A 88 18.63 -13.19 25.30
N GLN A 89 19.92 -13.47 25.29
CA GLN A 89 20.69 -13.92 26.46
C GLN A 89 21.57 -12.84 27.10
N ASP A 90 21.52 -11.60 26.58
CA ASP A 90 22.29 -10.49 27.15
C ASP A 90 21.77 -10.13 28.55
N HIS A 91 22.56 -9.40 29.34
CA HIS A 91 22.27 -9.22 30.77
C HIS A 91 21.32 -8.08 31.11
N THR A 92 21.00 -7.20 30.16
CA THR A 92 20.15 -6.03 30.40
C THR A 92 19.07 -5.92 29.34
N SER A 93 17.90 -5.41 29.70
CA SER A 93 16.80 -5.15 28.76
C SER A 93 17.18 -4.17 27.65
N PHE A 94 18.15 -3.28 27.90
CA PHE A 94 18.71 -2.43 26.86
C PHE A 94 19.47 -3.24 25.81
N ASP A 95 20.37 -4.12 26.24
CA ASP A 95 21.21 -4.93 25.37
C ASP A 95 20.36 -5.98 24.63
N GLN A 96 19.37 -6.58 25.29
CA GLN A 96 18.39 -7.51 24.70
C GLN A 96 17.50 -6.86 23.63
N LEU A 97 17.45 -5.52 23.57
CA LEU A 97 16.57 -4.74 22.70
C LEU A 97 15.07 -4.86 23.05
N ASP A 98 14.72 -5.11 24.31
CA ASP A 98 13.32 -5.25 24.77
C ASP A 98 12.46 -3.99 24.51
N TRP A 99 13.11 -2.83 24.42
CA TRP A 99 12.50 -1.53 24.17
C TRP A 99 12.12 -1.31 22.69
N LEU A 100 12.57 -2.18 21.79
CA LEU A 100 12.43 -1.99 20.34
C LEU A 100 11.19 -2.70 19.80
N VAL A 101 10.26 -1.93 19.22
CA VAL A 101 9.10 -2.46 18.48
C VAL A 101 9.33 -2.22 17.00
N VAL A 102 9.58 -3.28 16.26
CA VAL A 102 9.88 -3.20 14.83
C VAL A 102 8.60 -3.31 14.02
N VAL A 103 8.35 -2.36 13.11
CA VAL A 103 7.14 -2.30 12.30
C VAL A 103 7.50 -2.17 10.82
N PHE A 104 6.84 -2.95 9.97
CA PHE A 104 7.01 -2.82 8.53
C PHE A 104 6.35 -1.52 8.03
N GLY A 105 7.08 -0.77 7.22
CA GLY A 105 6.59 0.50 6.69
C GLY A 105 5.53 0.29 5.61
N TRP A 106 4.30 0.75 5.86
CA TRP A 106 3.19 0.68 4.92
C TRP A 106 3.46 1.32 3.55
N PHE A 107 4.32 2.35 3.50
CA PHE A 107 4.81 2.90 2.23
C PHE A 107 5.56 1.85 1.40
N HIS A 108 6.37 0.99 2.02
CA HIS A 108 7.03 -0.10 1.32
C HIS A 108 6.05 -1.19 0.87
N LEU A 109 4.97 -1.43 1.62
CA LEU A 109 3.88 -2.31 1.15
C LEU A 109 3.27 -1.76 -0.14
N MET A 110 2.93 -0.46 -0.16
CA MET A 110 2.40 0.21 -1.35
C MET A 110 3.33 0.13 -2.55
N MET A 111 4.64 0.29 -2.34
CA MET A 111 5.63 0.10 -3.41
C MET A 111 5.67 -1.36 -3.91
N ALA A 112 5.63 -2.33 -3.00
CA ALA A 112 5.65 -3.75 -3.34
C ALA A 112 4.38 -4.17 -4.10
N PHE A 113 3.21 -3.70 -3.66
CA PHE A 113 1.93 -3.96 -4.31
C PHE A 113 1.91 -3.35 -5.72
N ALA A 114 2.29 -2.08 -5.87
CA ALA A 114 2.39 -1.45 -7.18
C ALA A 114 3.33 -2.22 -8.13
N ASN A 115 4.48 -2.69 -7.63
CA ASN A 115 5.40 -3.53 -8.40
C ASN A 115 4.81 -4.90 -8.77
N SER A 116 3.97 -5.48 -7.90
CA SER A 116 3.24 -6.72 -8.20
C SER A 116 2.26 -6.50 -9.35
N MET A 117 1.46 -5.42 -9.28
CA MET A 117 0.54 -5.07 -10.36
C MET A 117 1.28 -4.75 -11.66
N HIS A 118 2.42 -4.05 -11.57
CA HIS A 118 3.27 -3.81 -12.74
C HIS A 118 3.64 -5.13 -13.41
N LYS A 119 4.19 -6.11 -12.67
CA LYS A 119 4.60 -7.40 -13.23
C LYS A 119 3.44 -8.21 -13.79
N GLN A 120 2.31 -8.24 -13.08
CA GLN A 120 1.14 -9.03 -13.44
C GLN A 120 0.43 -8.48 -14.68
N TYR A 121 0.32 -7.14 -14.77
CA TYR A 121 -0.49 -6.48 -15.80
C TYR A 121 0.32 -5.77 -16.87
N LEU A 122 1.66 -5.88 -16.90
CA LEU A 122 2.50 -5.18 -17.88
C LEU A 122 2.04 -5.44 -19.31
N GLY A 123 1.93 -6.72 -19.66
CA GLY A 123 1.56 -7.16 -21.00
C GLY A 123 2.46 -6.58 -22.10
N THR A 124 1.87 -6.38 -23.28
CA THR A 124 2.52 -5.78 -24.45
C THR A 124 1.70 -4.60 -24.97
N ASN A 125 2.28 -3.77 -25.84
CA ASN A 125 1.57 -2.63 -26.45
C ASN A 125 0.35 -3.04 -27.29
N ALA A 126 0.30 -4.29 -27.75
CA ALA A 126 -0.74 -4.80 -28.64
C ALA A 126 -2.01 -5.26 -27.89
N ARG A 127 -1.90 -5.54 -26.58
CA ARG A 127 -3.01 -5.94 -25.71
C ARG A 127 -3.37 -4.81 -24.75
N ARG A 128 -4.51 -4.91 -24.06
CA ARG A 128 -4.98 -3.89 -23.11
C ARG A 128 -4.30 -3.96 -21.72
N GLY A 129 -2.99 -4.14 -21.69
CA GLY A 129 -2.20 -4.13 -20.45
C GLY A 129 -1.64 -2.76 -20.08
N LEU A 130 -0.91 -2.68 -18.97
CA LEU A 130 -0.25 -1.45 -18.51
C LEU A 130 0.71 -0.86 -19.54
N MET A 131 1.40 -1.67 -20.34
CA MET A 131 2.28 -1.15 -21.38
C MET A 131 1.52 -0.38 -22.47
N HIS A 132 0.31 -0.83 -22.80
CA HIS A 132 -0.58 -0.07 -23.68
C HIS A 132 -1.01 1.24 -23.02
N ALA A 133 -1.41 1.20 -21.74
CA ALA A 133 -1.74 2.42 -20.99
C ALA A 133 -0.56 3.40 -20.90
N PHE A 134 0.67 2.93 -20.68
CA PHE A 134 1.89 3.75 -20.69
C PHE A 134 2.09 4.44 -22.03
N THR A 135 1.80 3.73 -23.13
CA THR A 135 1.91 4.29 -24.48
C THR A 135 0.85 5.37 -24.71
N VAL A 136 -0.41 5.10 -24.38
CA VAL A 136 -1.53 6.04 -24.57
C VAL A 136 -1.38 7.29 -23.69
N LEU A 137 -0.88 7.12 -22.46
CA LEU A 137 -0.65 8.21 -21.51
C LEU A 137 0.73 8.87 -21.66
N GLU A 138 1.52 8.48 -22.66
CA GLU A 138 2.88 8.96 -22.93
C GLU A 138 3.83 8.88 -21.71
N ARG A 139 3.64 7.88 -20.86
CA ARG A 139 4.47 7.66 -19.65
C ARG A 139 5.77 6.96 -20.00
N LYS A 140 6.90 7.63 -19.75
CA LYS A 140 8.26 7.11 -19.98
C LYS A 140 8.85 6.51 -18.71
N GLY A 141 9.75 5.55 -18.86
CA GLY A 141 10.50 4.97 -17.73
C GLY A 141 9.77 3.87 -16.94
N LEU A 142 8.54 3.51 -17.34
CA LEU A 142 7.73 2.48 -16.68
C LEU A 142 7.83 1.08 -17.32
N HIS A 143 8.65 0.90 -18.36
CA HIS A 143 8.79 -0.39 -19.04
C HIS A 143 9.53 -1.44 -18.20
N THR A 144 10.38 -1.01 -17.27
CA THR A 144 11.14 -1.86 -16.35
C THR A 144 11.00 -1.31 -14.94
N VAL A 145 10.93 -2.20 -13.95
CA VAL A 145 10.88 -1.79 -12.54
C VAL A 145 12.19 -1.10 -12.16
N GLN A 146 12.10 0.09 -11.58
CA GLN A 146 13.24 0.84 -11.07
C GLN A 146 13.05 1.17 -9.60
N THR A 147 14.14 1.03 -8.83
CA THR A 147 14.16 1.36 -7.39
C THR A 147 14.58 2.80 -7.10
N ARG A 148 14.92 3.57 -8.14
CA ARG A 148 15.41 4.95 -8.05
C ARG A 148 14.58 5.87 -8.92
N GLY A 149 14.57 7.14 -8.53
CA GLY A 149 13.89 8.18 -9.30
C GLY A 149 12.36 8.11 -9.19
N PRO A 150 11.63 8.67 -10.17
CA PRO A 150 10.19 8.89 -10.07
C PRO A 150 9.35 7.65 -10.39
N PHE A 151 9.96 6.48 -10.58
CA PHE A 151 9.28 5.26 -11.04
C PHE A 151 8.04 4.93 -10.19
N HIS A 152 8.18 4.91 -8.86
CA HIS A 152 7.06 4.57 -7.99
C HIS A 152 5.90 5.58 -8.12
N GLN A 153 6.21 6.89 -8.09
CA GLN A 153 5.18 7.92 -8.24
C GLN A 153 4.47 7.82 -9.59
N GLN A 154 5.23 7.66 -10.67
CA GLN A 154 4.67 7.56 -12.01
C GLN A 154 3.80 6.30 -12.19
N LEU A 155 4.23 5.18 -11.60
CA LEU A 155 3.45 3.95 -11.59
C LEU A 155 2.17 4.11 -10.77
N HIS A 156 2.27 4.68 -9.55
CA HIS A 156 1.12 4.99 -8.69
C HIS A 156 0.08 5.85 -9.43
N ASP A 157 0.49 6.98 -10.01
CA ASP A 157 -0.39 7.87 -10.76
C ASP A 157 -1.05 7.13 -11.93
N THR A 158 -0.29 6.27 -12.62
CA THR A 158 -0.82 5.50 -13.75
C THR A 158 -1.85 4.47 -13.32
N ILE A 159 -1.60 3.77 -12.22
CA ILE A 159 -2.58 2.84 -11.62
C ILE A 159 -3.88 3.57 -11.37
N TYR A 160 -3.85 4.73 -10.70
CA TYR A 160 -5.06 5.53 -10.45
C TYR A 160 -5.79 5.93 -11.72
N HIS A 161 -5.08 6.40 -12.75
CA HIS A 161 -5.70 6.77 -14.02
C HIS A 161 -6.35 5.60 -14.75
N VAL A 162 -5.68 4.44 -14.78
CA VAL A 162 -6.21 3.23 -15.42
C VAL A 162 -7.43 2.72 -14.65
N THR A 163 -7.34 2.65 -13.32
CA THR A 163 -8.47 2.25 -12.46
C THR A 163 -9.67 3.18 -12.63
N GLU A 164 -9.45 4.50 -12.62
CA GLU A 164 -10.53 5.46 -12.85
C GLU A 164 -11.22 5.24 -14.20
N ALA A 165 -10.45 4.98 -15.26
CA ALA A 165 -10.99 4.69 -16.59
C ALA A 165 -11.76 3.36 -16.63
N CYS A 166 -11.23 2.29 -16.03
CA CYS A 166 -11.86 0.97 -15.97
C CYS A 166 -13.17 1.01 -15.18
N ILE A 167 -13.19 1.64 -14.00
CA ILE A 167 -14.40 1.76 -13.18
C ILE A 167 -15.45 2.61 -13.89
N ARG A 168 -15.04 3.69 -14.57
CA ARG A 168 -15.95 4.47 -15.43
C ARG A 168 -16.56 3.64 -16.55
N ASP A 169 -15.81 2.73 -17.16
CA ASP A 169 -16.37 1.84 -18.17
C ASP A 169 -17.32 0.81 -17.56
N CYS A 170 -17.00 0.28 -16.37
CA CYS A 170 -17.90 -0.60 -15.62
C CYS A 170 -19.26 0.05 -15.37
N TRP A 171 -19.27 1.34 -14.99
CA TRP A 171 -20.51 2.11 -14.87
C TRP A 171 -21.34 2.13 -16.15
N ARG A 172 -20.73 2.25 -17.32
CA ARG A 172 -21.44 2.20 -18.61
C ARG A 172 -22.00 0.81 -18.88
N VAL A 173 -21.22 -0.23 -18.58
CA VAL A 173 -21.62 -1.63 -18.76
C VAL A 173 -22.84 -1.96 -17.89
N VAL A 174 -22.79 -1.74 -16.58
CA VAL A 174 -23.89 -2.13 -15.68
C VAL A 174 -25.14 -1.27 -15.87
N SER A 175 -24.97 0.00 -16.25
CA SER A 175 -26.09 0.91 -16.42
C SER A 175 -26.72 0.86 -17.81
N TRP A 176 -26.06 0.19 -18.75
CA TRP A 176 -26.40 0.16 -20.18
C TRP A 176 -26.50 1.56 -20.80
N THR A 177 -25.72 2.53 -20.31
CA THR A 177 -25.69 3.89 -20.87
C THR A 177 -24.51 4.08 -21.79
N GLU A 178 -24.73 4.80 -22.89
CA GLU A 178 -23.64 5.14 -23.82
C GLU A 178 -22.71 6.18 -23.21
N SER A 179 -23.26 7.11 -22.42
CA SER A 179 -22.56 8.21 -21.76
C SER A 179 -22.66 8.15 -20.24
N LEU A 180 -21.58 8.52 -19.55
CA LEU A 180 -21.57 8.72 -18.10
C LEU A 180 -22.45 9.89 -17.66
N ALA A 181 -22.75 10.83 -18.56
CA ALA A 181 -23.62 11.96 -18.25
C ALA A 181 -25.06 11.49 -17.94
N ASP A 182 -25.48 10.37 -18.53
CA ASP A 182 -26.82 9.81 -18.36
C ASP A 182 -27.05 9.27 -16.94
N LEU A 183 -25.97 8.88 -16.24
CA LEU A 183 -26.03 8.46 -14.84
C LEU A 183 -26.54 9.57 -13.91
N ARG A 184 -26.35 10.84 -14.29
CA ARG A 184 -26.84 11.99 -13.51
C ARG A 184 -28.36 12.07 -13.44
N GLN A 185 -29.06 11.36 -14.33
CA GLN A 185 -30.52 11.30 -14.35
C GLN A 185 -31.08 10.18 -13.46
N LYS A 186 -30.22 9.25 -13.00
CA LYS A 186 -30.62 8.15 -12.11
C LYS A 186 -30.78 8.64 -10.67
N LYS A 187 -31.66 7.98 -9.92
CA LYS A 187 -31.84 8.25 -8.50
C LYS A 187 -30.64 7.72 -7.70
N PRO A 188 -30.34 8.32 -6.53
CA PRO A 188 -29.26 7.84 -5.66
C PRO A 188 -29.32 6.34 -5.34
N GLU A 189 -30.51 5.79 -5.12
CA GLU A 189 -30.70 4.38 -4.80
C GLU A 189 -30.38 3.47 -5.99
N ASP A 190 -30.69 3.92 -7.21
CA ASP A 190 -30.37 3.19 -8.43
C ASP A 190 -28.86 3.20 -8.68
N LEU A 191 -28.20 4.34 -8.42
CA LEU A 191 -26.74 4.44 -8.50
C LEU A 191 -26.06 3.53 -7.47
N TYR A 192 -26.58 3.44 -6.25
CA TYR A 192 -26.04 2.55 -5.24
C TYR A 192 -26.15 1.07 -5.66
N LYS A 193 -27.30 0.66 -6.21
CA LYS A 193 -27.47 -0.70 -6.75
C LYS A 193 -26.49 -1.01 -7.87
N LEU A 194 -26.28 -0.07 -8.79
CA LEU A 194 -25.31 -0.21 -9.87
C LEU A 194 -23.87 -0.29 -9.33
N ALA A 195 -23.54 0.49 -8.30
CA ALA A 195 -22.22 0.40 -7.65
C ALA A 195 -22.00 -0.98 -7.01
N ALA A 196 -23.00 -1.50 -6.28
CA ALA A 196 -22.95 -2.86 -5.73
C ALA A 196 -22.79 -3.91 -6.84
N GLU A 197 -23.51 -3.75 -7.96
CA GLU A 197 -23.39 -4.63 -9.12
C GLU A 197 -21.99 -4.63 -9.74
N ILE A 198 -21.33 -3.46 -9.82
CA ILE A 198 -19.93 -3.36 -10.27
C ILE A 198 -19.01 -4.16 -9.35
N ILE A 199 -19.17 -4.03 -8.04
CA ILE A 199 -18.34 -4.78 -7.09
C ILE A 199 -18.60 -6.28 -7.25
N ASP A 200 -19.86 -6.70 -7.15
CA ASP A 200 -20.24 -8.10 -7.13
C ASP A 200 -19.85 -8.83 -8.42
N GLN A 201 -20.05 -8.21 -9.59
CA GLN A 201 -19.86 -8.86 -10.89
C GLN A 201 -18.54 -8.52 -11.59
N LEU A 202 -17.94 -7.36 -11.30
CA LEU A 202 -16.82 -6.82 -12.09
C LEU A 202 -15.56 -6.50 -11.28
N ALA A 203 -15.56 -6.70 -9.96
CA ALA A 203 -14.39 -6.40 -9.13
C ALA A 203 -14.24 -7.25 -7.86
N SER A 204 -15.06 -8.30 -7.65
CA SER A 204 -15.00 -9.16 -6.47
C SER A 204 -14.16 -10.43 -6.72
N SER A 205 -13.62 -11.02 -5.65
CA SER A 205 -12.96 -12.33 -5.74
C SER A 205 -13.96 -13.40 -6.22
N SER A 206 -15.22 -13.32 -5.80
CA SER A 206 -16.27 -14.22 -6.25
C SER A 206 -16.55 -14.11 -7.76
N ALA A 207 -16.43 -12.91 -8.35
CA ALA A 207 -16.55 -12.74 -9.80
C ALA A 207 -15.42 -13.46 -10.53
N VAL A 208 -14.18 -13.34 -10.05
CA VAL A 208 -13.01 -14.04 -10.61
C VAL A 208 -13.19 -15.55 -10.48
N GLU A 209 -13.54 -16.05 -9.29
CA GLU A 209 -13.77 -17.48 -9.04
C GLU A 209 -14.86 -18.07 -9.94
N GLN A 210 -15.95 -17.32 -10.16
CA GLN A 210 -17.02 -17.77 -11.05
C GLN A 210 -16.56 -17.89 -12.51
N MET A 211 -15.67 -17.02 -12.96
CA MET A 211 -15.08 -17.11 -14.30
C MET A 211 -14.11 -18.29 -14.40
N ASP A 212 -13.30 -18.54 -13.37
CA ASP A 212 -12.34 -19.66 -13.33
C ASP A 212 -13.04 -21.04 -13.34
N LEU A 213 -14.31 -21.11 -12.93
CA LEU A 213 -15.12 -22.32 -12.98
C LEU A 213 -15.72 -22.61 -14.36
N GLN A 214 -15.65 -21.66 -15.31
CA GLN A 214 -16.18 -21.87 -16.66
C GLN A 214 -15.26 -22.75 -17.51
N PRO A 215 -15.80 -23.51 -18.49
CA PRO A 215 -14.98 -24.23 -19.45
C PRO A 215 -14.07 -23.29 -20.24
N GLU A 216 -12.85 -23.75 -20.56
CA GLU A 216 -11.83 -22.94 -21.27
C GLU A 216 -12.32 -22.37 -22.62
N GLN A 217 -13.29 -23.02 -23.28
CA GLN A 217 -13.89 -22.52 -24.52
C GLN A 217 -14.86 -21.34 -24.33
N GLU A 218 -15.37 -21.13 -23.12
CA GLU A 218 -16.31 -20.06 -22.76
C GLU A 218 -15.62 -18.89 -22.04
N CYS A 219 -14.34 -19.07 -21.66
CA CYS A 219 -13.57 -18.07 -20.94
C CYS A 219 -13.15 -16.91 -21.87
N ASP A 220 -13.63 -15.71 -21.56
CA ASP A 220 -13.11 -14.47 -22.15
C ASP A 220 -11.91 -13.99 -21.35
N ASP A 221 -10.70 -14.36 -21.80
CA ASP A 221 -9.43 -13.96 -21.18
C ASP A 221 -9.29 -12.43 -20.99
N ILE A 222 -9.84 -11.63 -21.90
CA ILE A 222 -9.72 -10.18 -21.84
C ILE A 222 -10.64 -9.64 -20.74
N PHE A 223 -11.88 -10.13 -20.70
CA PHE A 223 -12.83 -9.76 -19.66
C PHE A 223 -12.34 -10.20 -18.28
N TRP A 224 -11.85 -11.42 -18.17
CA TRP A 224 -11.24 -11.95 -16.94
C TRP A 224 -10.10 -11.06 -16.44
N GLN A 225 -9.18 -10.63 -17.31
CA GLN A 225 -8.08 -9.71 -16.94
C GLN A 225 -8.58 -8.35 -16.45
N VAL A 226 -9.68 -7.83 -17.02
CA VAL A 226 -10.27 -6.56 -16.59
C VAL A 226 -10.90 -6.69 -15.20
N VAL A 227 -11.62 -7.78 -14.93
CA VAL A 227 -12.20 -8.04 -13.60
C VAL A 227 -11.11 -8.22 -12.56
N LEU A 228 -10.05 -8.97 -12.88
CA LEU A 228 -8.91 -9.14 -11.99
C LEU A 228 -8.18 -7.81 -11.73
N TRP A 229 -8.00 -6.97 -12.76
CA TRP A 229 -7.46 -5.63 -12.60
C TRP A 229 -8.31 -4.78 -11.65
N ASN A 230 -9.64 -4.75 -11.86
CA ASN A 230 -10.53 -3.96 -11.02
C ASN A 230 -10.46 -4.42 -9.56
N HIS A 231 -10.49 -5.73 -9.33
CA HIS A 231 -10.34 -6.33 -8.00
C HIS A 231 -9.04 -5.84 -7.33
N ASP A 232 -7.89 -6.09 -7.95
CA ASP A 232 -6.59 -5.79 -7.35
C ASP A 232 -6.37 -4.29 -7.19
N ALA A 233 -6.81 -3.49 -8.16
CA ALA A 233 -6.60 -2.06 -8.15
C ALA A 233 -7.52 -1.34 -7.16
N LEU A 234 -8.73 -1.85 -6.87
CA LEU A 234 -9.56 -1.34 -5.78
C LEU A 234 -8.91 -1.62 -4.42
N HIS A 235 -8.37 -2.81 -4.18
CA HIS A 235 -7.59 -3.11 -2.97
C HIS A 235 -6.38 -2.17 -2.82
N TYR A 236 -5.71 -1.85 -3.92
CA TYR A 236 -4.60 -0.87 -3.92
C TYR A 236 -5.07 0.55 -3.54
N VAL A 237 -6.24 0.97 -4.04
CA VAL A 237 -6.84 2.28 -3.72
C VAL A 237 -7.28 2.32 -2.26
N ASP A 238 -7.96 1.28 -1.78
CA ASP A 238 -8.43 1.18 -0.39
C ASP A 238 -7.26 1.20 0.59
N LEU A 239 -6.18 0.46 0.32
CA LEU A 239 -4.97 0.50 1.13
C LEU A 239 -4.35 1.90 1.18
N ASN A 240 -4.27 2.60 0.05
CA ASN A 240 -3.74 3.97 0.01
C ASN A 240 -4.59 4.94 0.83
N GLU A 241 -5.91 4.87 0.69
CA GLU A 241 -6.83 5.74 1.43
C GLU A 241 -6.82 5.41 2.93
N ALA A 242 -6.73 4.14 3.30
CA ALA A 242 -6.57 3.71 4.68
C ALA A 242 -5.28 4.26 5.31
N ILE A 243 -4.14 4.16 4.61
CA ILE A 243 -2.86 4.73 5.05
C ILE A 243 -2.96 6.26 5.25
N ARG A 244 -3.58 6.96 4.30
CA ARG A 244 -3.71 8.44 4.35
C ARG A 244 -4.62 8.91 5.47
N ASN A 245 -5.68 8.15 5.75
CA ASN A 245 -6.65 8.47 6.78
C ASN A 245 -6.30 7.89 8.15
N GLY A 246 -5.29 7.01 8.21
CA GLY A 246 -4.89 6.28 9.41
C GLY A 246 -5.99 5.34 9.90
N ASP A 247 -6.68 4.65 8.97
CA ASP A 247 -7.65 3.61 9.30
C ASP A 247 -6.95 2.25 9.36
N VAL A 248 -6.46 1.90 10.55
CA VAL A 248 -5.67 0.68 10.77
C VAL A 248 -6.50 -0.57 10.51
N GLY A 249 -7.81 -0.53 10.79
CA GLY A 249 -8.70 -1.67 10.60
C GLY A 249 -8.95 -2.04 9.14
N ILE A 250 -8.68 -1.13 8.19
CA ILE A 250 -8.66 -1.46 6.74
C ILE A 250 -7.25 -1.91 6.30
N MET A 251 -6.21 -1.48 7.02
CA MET A 251 -4.82 -1.82 6.70
C MET A 251 -4.42 -3.24 7.13
N GLU A 252 -5.05 -3.78 8.18
CA GLU A 252 -4.84 -5.13 8.74
C GLU A 252 -5.80 -6.18 8.18
#